data_AF-A0AAW9EHD9-F1
#
_entry.id   AF-A0AAW9EHD9-F1
#
_cell.length_a   1.000
_cell.length_b   1.000
_cell.length_c   1.000
_cell.angle_alpha   90.00
_cell.angle_beta   90.00
_cell.angle_gamma   90.00
#
_symmetry.space_group_name_H-M   'P 1'
#
loop_
_entity.id
_entity.type
_entity.pdbx_description
1 polymer ?
#
loop_
_entity_poly.entity_id
_entity_poly.type
_entity_poly.pdbx_seq_one_letter_code
_entity_poly.pdbx_strand_id
1 'polypeptide(L)' 'PAQGFWFVPGGRVQKDETLTDAFERLTLAELGLQLPMAAGQFYGVWQHFYDDNFSGTGFTTHYIVLGFRLKVSEAD' A
#
# COMPACT_ATOMS: atom_id res chain seq x y z
N PRO A 1 4.34 8.41 -9.46
CA PRO A 1 4.76 7.14 -10.06
C PRO A 1 3.59 6.25 -10.47
N ALA A 2 3.77 5.47 -11.54
CA ALA A 2 2.79 4.54 -12.12
C ALA A 2 1.43 5.17 -12.55
N GLN A 3 1.41 6.47 -12.85
CA GLN A 3 0.20 7.15 -13.30
C GLN A 3 -0.33 6.54 -14.62
N GLY A 4 -1.63 6.29 -14.70
CA GLY A 4 -2.28 5.72 -15.89
C GLY A 4 -2.21 4.20 -16.00
N PHE A 5 -1.64 3.50 -15.02
CA PHE A 5 -1.61 2.04 -14.96
C PHE A 5 -2.64 1.51 -13.98
N TRP A 6 -3.19 0.33 -14.26
CA TRP A 6 -3.88 -0.47 -13.26
C TRP A 6 -2.85 -1.02 -12.27
N PHE A 7 -3.08 -0.78 -10.98
CA PHE A 7 -2.20 -1.23 -9.91
C PHE A 7 -3.02 -1.69 -8.70
N VAL A 8 -2.40 -2.49 -7.83
CA VAL A 8 -3.04 -2.89 -6.58
C VAL A 8 -3.16 -1.70 -5.62
N PRO A 9 -4.18 -1.67 -4.76
CA PRO A 9 -4.27 -0.65 -3.71
C PRO A 9 -3.11 -0.78 -2.71
N GLY A 10 -2.64 0.34 -2.17
CA GLY A 10 -1.55 0.35 -1.21
C GLY A 10 -0.98 1.74 -0.97
N GLY A 11 -0.21 1.88 0.11
CA GLY A 11 0.39 3.17 0.46
C GLY A 11 1.56 3.01 1.44
N ARG A 12 2.10 4.15 1.88
CA ARG A 12 3.28 4.19 2.75
C ARG A 12 2.90 4.14 4.23
N VAL A 13 3.80 3.55 5.02
CA VAL A 13 3.87 3.74 6.48
C VAL A 13 4.42 5.15 6.76
N GLN A 14 3.88 5.81 7.78
CA GLN A 14 4.28 7.14 8.20
C GLN A 14 5.39 7.10 9.27
N LYS A 15 5.98 8.25 9.56
CA LYS A 15 7.01 8.34 10.62
C LYS A 15 6.36 8.03 11.97
N ASP A 16 7.02 7.19 12.77
CA ASP A 16 6.56 6.76 14.10
C ASP A 16 5.20 6.03 14.09
N GLU A 17 4.77 5.53 12.92
CA GLU A 17 3.57 4.72 12.77
C GLU A 17 3.94 3.23 12.81
N THR A 18 3.22 2.43 13.61
CA THR A 18 3.44 0.97 13.62
C THR A 18 2.87 0.34 12.34
N LEU A 19 3.35 -0.85 11.98
CA LEU A 19 2.81 -1.57 10.82
C LEU A 19 1.33 -1.92 11.00
N THR A 20 0.89 -2.17 12.23
CA THR A 20 -0.51 -2.47 12.54
C THR A 20 -1.40 -1.26 12.30
N ASP A 21 -1.01 -0.08 12.79
CA ASP A 21 -1.76 1.17 12.59
C ASP A 21 -1.81 1.54 11.10
N ALA A 22 -0.67 1.42 10.42
CA ALA A 22 -0.58 1.68 8.98
C ALA A 22 -1.50 0.77 8.18
N PHE A 23 -1.58 -0.52 8.53
CA PHE A 23 -2.44 -1.49 7.86
C PHE A 23 -3.92 -1.11 7.98
N GLU A 24 -4.37 -0.77 9.19
CA GLU A 24 -5.76 -0.34 9.43
C GLU A 24 -6.09 0.97 8.71
N ARG A 25 -5.21 1.97 8.80
CA ARG A 25 -5.39 3.26 8.12
C ARG A 25 -5.43 3.10 6.60
N LEU A 26 -4.51 2.31 6.03
CA LEU A 26 -4.41 2.12 4.59
C LEU A 26 -5.57 1.30 4.04
N THR A 27 -6.01 0.24 4.73
CA THR A 27 -7.18 -0.53 4.30
C THR A 27 -8.44 0.32 4.31
N LEU A 28 -8.63 1.19 5.32
CA LEU A 28 -9.74 2.14 5.32
C LEU A 28 -9.65 3.14 4.16
N ALA A 29 -8.48 3.75 3.93
CA ALA A 29 -8.32 4.78 2.91
C ALA A 29 -8.45 4.24 1.47
N GLU A 30 -7.94 3.03 1.22
CA GLU A 30 -7.85 2.45 -0.12
C GLU A 30 -9.04 1.55 -0.48
N LEU A 31 -9.65 0.89 0.51
CA LEU A 31 -10.73 -0.08 0.30
C LEU A 31 -12.07 0.36 0.91
N GLY A 32 -12.09 1.44 1.71
CA GLY A 32 -13.27 1.85 2.47
C GLY A 32 -13.58 0.95 3.67
N LEU A 33 -12.69 0.02 4.02
CA LEU A 33 -12.88 -0.97 5.09
C LEU A 33 -11.66 -1.00 6.00
N GLN A 34 -11.84 -0.65 7.27
CA GLN A 34 -10.77 -0.77 8.27
C GLN A 34 -10.61 -2.26 8.65
N LEU A 35 -9.47 -2.85 8.30
CA LEU A 35 -9.16 -4.25 8.61
C LEU A 35 -7.95 -4.35 9.54
N PRO A 36 -7.96 -5.20 10.57
CA PRO A 36 -6.79 -5.44 11.40
C PRO A 36 -5.72 -6.20 10.59
N MET A 37 -4.44 -5.97 10.90
CA MET A 37 -3.31 -6.61 10.21
C MET A 37 -3.39 -8.15 10.21
N ALA A 38 -3.96 -8.76 11.25
CA ALA A 38 -4.17 -10.20 11.35
C ALA A 38 -5.12 -10.79 10.27
N ALA A 39 -5.93 -9.95 9.62
CA ALA A 39 -6.76 -10.37 8.48
C ALA A 39 -5.92 -10.57 7.20
N GLY A 40 -4.73 -9.98 7.13
CA GLY A 40 -3.82 -10.08 6.00
C GLY A 40 -2.85 -11.26 6.13
N GLN A 41 -2.66 -12.00 5.06
CA GLN A 41 -1.55 -12.95 4.94
C GLN A 41 -0.32 -12.23 4.39
N PHE A 42 0.75 -12.17 5.18
CA PHE A 42 2.03 -11.62 4.71
C PHE A 42 2.53 -12.37 3.46
N TYR A 43 2.97 -11.60 2.47
CA TYR A 43 3.30 -12.10 1.13
C TYR A 43 4.63 -11.53 0.63
N GLY A 44 5.61 -11.44 1.53
CA GLY A 44 6.99 -11.12 1.21
C GLY A 44 7.30 -9.62 1.10
N VAL A 45 8.57 -9.35 0.85
CA VAL A 45 9.12 -8.00 0.67
C VAL A 45 9.45 -7.80 -0.80
N TRP A 46 8.99 -6.68 -1.36
CA TRP A 46 9.17 -6.31 -2.76
C TRP A 46 9.87 -4.95 -2.86
N GLN A 47 10.42 -4.66 -4.04
CA GLN A 47 11.07 -3.39 -4.33
C GLN A 47 10.46 -2.82 -5.60
N HIS A 48 9.94 -1.60 -5.53
CA HIS A 48 9.44 -0.88 -6.70
C HIS A 48 10.36 0.31 -6.98
N PHE A 49 10.90 0.36 -8.20
CA PHE A 49 11.74 1.43 -8.69
C PHE A 49 11.00 2.15 -9.80
N TYR A 50 10.83 3.46 -9.67
CA TYR A 50 10.17 4.31 -10.65
C TYR A 50 11.07 5.50 -11.00
N ASP A 51 11.13 5.88 -12.27
CA ASP A 51 11.97 6.99 -12.74
C ASP A 51 11.35 8.38 -12.45
N ASP A 52 10.09 8.43 -12.01
CA ASP A 52 9.36 9.64 -11.63
C ASP A 52 9.01 9.68 -10.13
N ASN A 53 8.30 10.73 -9.71
CA ASN A 53 7.84 10.90 -8.33
C ASN A 53 6.39 11.41 -8.24
N PHE A 54 5.94 11.67 -7.01
CA PHE A 54 4.55 12.08 -6.74
C PHE A 54 4.19 13.45 -7.33
N SER A 55 5.20 14.28 -7.64
CA SER A 55 5.04 15.69 -8.06
C SER A 55 5.63 16.01 -9.44
N GLY A 56 6.21 15.03 -10.13
CA GLY A 56 6.82 15.23 -11.45
C GLY A 56 7.96 14.23 -11.72
N THR A 57 8.91 14.63 -12.56
CA THR A 57 9.97 13.76 -13.10
C THR A 57 11.39 14.20 -12.73
N GLY A 58 11.54 15.20 -11.85
CA GLY A 58 12.85 15.74 -11.47
C GLY A 58 13.74 14.78 -10.67
N PHE A 59 13.17 13.69 -10.14
CA PHE A 59 13.87 12.64 -9.41
C PHE A 59 13.01 11.36 -9.35
N THR A 60 13.66 10.24 -9.04
CA THR A 60 13.09 8.89 -8.98
C THR A 60 12.39 8.59 -7.65
N THR A 61 11.58 7.52 -7.61
CA THR A 61 11.00 7.01 -6.36
C THR A 61 11.33 5.54 -6.16
N HIS A 62 11.74 5.19 -4.95
CA HIS A 62 12.01 3.82 -4.53
C HIS A 62 11.14 3.46 -3.32
N TYR A 63 10.39 2.37 -3.44
CA TYR A 63 9.60 1.81 -2.34
C TYR A 63 10.12 0.42 -1.97
N ILE A 64 10.33 0.20 -0.66
CA ILE A 64 10.36 -1.15 -0.06
C ILE A 64 8.93 -1.46 0.38
N VAL A 65 8.37 -2.55 -0.13
CA VAL A 65 6.95 -2.87 0.00
C VAL A 65 6.77 -4.16 0.78
N LEU A 66 5.93 -4.12 1.81
CA LEU A 66 5.46 -5.31 2.52
C LEU A 66 4.13 -5.76 1.89
N GLY A 67 4.14 -6.87 1.18
CA GLY A 67 2.94 -7.40 0.52
C GLY A 67 2.01 -8.08 1.51
N PHE A 68 0.70 -7.84 1.40
CA PHE A 68 -0.33 -8.56 2.14
C PHE A 68 -1.45 -9.02 1.20
N ARG A 69 -1.84 -10.28 1.32
CA ARG A 69 -3.00 -10.85 0.63
C ARG A 69 -4.22 -10.77 1.54
N LEU A 70 -5.33 -10.30 0.98
CA LEU A 70 -6.61 -10.15 1.67
C LEU A 70 -7.69 -10.90 0.90
N LYS A 71 -8.61 -11.52 1.65
CA LYS A 71 -9.87 -12.03 1.11
C LYS A 71 -10.99 -11.14 1.65
N VAL A 72 -11.66 -10.44 0.75
CA VAL A 72 -12.80 -9.57 1.06
C VAL A 72 -14.04 -10.12 0.37
N SER A 73 -15.20 -9.96 1.01
CA SER A 73 -16.51 -10.20 0.40
C SER A 73 -17.05 -8.88 -0.13
N GLU A 74 -17.78 -8.93 -1.24
CA GLU A 74 -18.64 -7.80 -1.64
C GLU A 74 -19.67 -7.54 -0.54
N ALA A 75 -19.97 -6.26 -0.31
CA ALA A 75 -21.16 -5.87 0.43
C ALA A 75 -22.38 -6.05 -0.49
N ASP A 76 -23.45 -6.65 0.03
CA ASP A 76 -24.74 -6.78 -0.67
C ASP A 76 -25.32 -5.42 -1.10
#